data_AF-A0A9E7UM99-F1
#
_entry.id   AF-A0A9E7UM99-F1
#
_cell.length_a   1.000
_cell.length_b   1.000
_cell.length_c   1.000
_cell.angle_alpha   90.00
_cell.angle_beta   90.00
_cell.angle_gamma   90.00
#
_symmetry.space_group_name_H-M   'P 1'
#
loop_
_entity.id
_entity.type
_entity.pdbx_description
1 polymer ?
#
loop_
_entity_poly.entity_id
_entity_poly.type
_entity_poly.pdbx_seq_one_letter_code
_entity_poly.pdbx_strand_id
1 'polypeptide(L)' 'MVPEIEQKCMICGEPWIDGNEICPHCGSKNKTASLDSEEDLELLRSLNSILKKERASE' A
#
# COMPACT_ATOMS: atom_id res chain seq x y z
N MET A 1 -21.22 4.81 2.33
CA MET A 1 -20.80 3.49 2.83
C MET A 1 -19.45 3.21 2.19
N VAL A 2 -18.37 3.24 2.97
CA VAL A 2 -17.01 2.96 2.45
C VAL A 2 -16.88 1.44 2.37
N PRO A 3 -16.50 0.85 1.23
CA PRO A 3 -16.27 -0.59 1.15
C PRO A 3 -15.09 -0.95 2.05
N GLU A 4 -15.31 -1.85 3.01
CA GLU A 4 -14.22 -2.51 3.74
C GLU A 4 -13.49 -3.40 2.73
N ILE A 5 -12.25 -3.03 2.41
CA ILE A 5 -11.41 -3.83 1.53
C ILE A 5 -10.82 -4.96 2.38
N GLU A 6 -11.45 -6.14 2.33
CA GLU A 6 -10.91 -7.34 2.96
C GLU A 6 -9.59 -7.73 2.28
N GLN A 7 -8.47 -7.42 2.93
CA GLN A 7 -7.17 -7.89 2.47
C GLN A 7 -7.10 -9.41 2.64
N LYS A 8 -6.49 -10.10 1.66
CA LYS A 8 -6.25 -11.54 1.71
C LYS A 8 -4.77 -11.83 1.53
N CYS A 9 -4.31 -12.89 2.18
CA CYS A 9 -2.97 -13.38 1.99
C CYS A 9 -2.76 -13.80 0.53
N MET A 10 -1.80 -13.19 -0.17
CA MET A 10 -1.47 -13.61 -1.53
C MET A 10 -0.84 -15.01 -1.61
N ILE A 11 -0.44 -15.58 -0.46
CA ILE A 11 0.19 -16.90 -0.40
C ILE A 11 -0.83 -18.00 -0.10
N CYS A 12 -1.69 -17.84 0.91
CA CYS A 12 -2.66 -18.86 1.31
C CYS A 12 -4.13 -18.51 1.06
N GLY A 13 -4.46 -17.28 0.66
CA GLY A 13 -5.82 -16.84 0.38
C GLY A 13 -6.68 -16.50 1.61
N GLU A 14 -6.21 -16.83 2.82
CA GLU A 14 -6.89 -16.51 4.07
C GLU A 14 -6.98 -14.99 4.31
N PRO A 15 -7.98 -14.51 5.07
CA PRO A 15 -8.09 -13.10 5.44
C PRO A 15 -6.81 -12.59 6.10
N TRP A 16 -6.34 -11.43 5.64
CA TRP A 16 -5.18 -10.75 6.19
C TRP A 16 -5.63 -9.52 6.98
N ILE A 17 -5.26 -9.48 8.25
CA ILE A 17 -5.55 -8.36 9.13
C ILE A 17 -4.56 -7.23 8.84
N ASP A 18 -5.06 -6.05 8.52
CA ASP A 18 -4.24 -4.86 8.27
C ASP A 18 -3.32 -4.57 9.47
N GLY A 19 -2.08 -4.16 9.19
CA GLY A 19 -1.04 -3.92 10.20
C GLY A 19 -0.20 -5.14 10.61
N ASN A 20 -0.59 -6.38 10.25
CA ASN A 20 0.27 -7.54 10.50
C ASN A 20 1.36 -7.67 9.43
N GLU A 21 2.63 -7.70 9.87
CA GLU A 21 3.78 -7.97 9.00
C GLU A 21 3.89 -9.44 8.58
N ILE A 22 3.22 -10.35 9.30
CA ILE A 22 3.29 -11.80 9.08
C ILE A 22 1.87 -12.35 9.07
N CYS A 23 1.58 -13.23 8.10
CA CYS A 23 0.33 -13.94 8.02
C CYS A 23 0.16 -14.85 9.24
N PRO A 24 -0.91 -14.71 10.05
CA PRO A 24 -1.13 -15.58 11.19
C PRO A 24 -1.48 -17.03 10.80
N HIS A 25 -1.89 -17.26 9.55
CA HIS A 25 -2.31 -18.58 9.07
C HIS A 25 -1.16 -19.39 8.47
N CYS A 26 -0.33 -18.77 7.62
CA CYS A 26 0.73 -19.48 6.90
C CYS A 26 2.16 -19.01 7.25
N GLY A 27 2.31 -17.99 8.09
CA GLY A 27 3.63 -17.46 8.50
C GLY A 27 4.37 -16.69 7.40
N SER A 28 3.75 -16.47 6.24
CA SER A 28 4.37 -15.67 5.17
C SER A 28 4.49 -14.22 5.59
N LYS A 29 5.63 -13.58 5.29
CA LYS A 29 5.80 -12.14 5.52
C LYS A 29 5.01 -11.36 4.49
N ASN A 30 4.35 -10.29 4.92
CA ASN A 30 3.78 -9.32 4.00
C ASN A 30 4.94 -8.72 3.20
N LYS A 31 4.84 -8.77 1.88
CA LYS A 31 5.64 -7.87 1.06
C LYS A 31 4.90 -6.55 1.06
N THR A 32 4.97 -5.82 2.17
CA THR A 32 4.70 -4.39 2.09
C THR A 32 5.65 -3.84 1.04
N ALA A 33 5.12 -2.99 0.15
CA ALA A 33 5.97 -2.24 -0.76
C ALA A 33 6.90 -1.40 0.13
N SER A 34 8.14 -1.86 0.28
CA SER A 34 9.21 -1.12 0.94
C SER A 34 9.49 0.07 0.01
N LEU A 35 9.11 1.26 0.47
CA LEU A 35 9.32 2.52 -0.23
C LEU A 35 10.69 3.12 0.14
N ASP A 36 11.66 2.25 0.39
CA ASP A 36 12.95 2.62 0.97
C ASP A 36 13.95 3.02 -0.13
N SER A 37 13.57 2.87 -1.40
CA SER A 37 14.42 3.22 -2.53
C SER A 37 14.34 4.72 -2.86
N GLU A 38 15.46 5.29 -3.30
CA GLU A 38 15.52 6.69 -3.76
C GLU A 38 14.56 6.94 -4.94
N GLU A 39 14.30 5.90 -5.75
CA GLU A 39 13.42 5.94 -6.91
C GLU A 39 11.94 6.01 -6.51
N ASP A 40 11.52 5.26 -5.49
CA ASP A 40 10.16 5.35 -4.92
C ASP A 40 9.88 6.74 -4.35
N LEU A 41 10.89 7.32 -3.70
CA LEU A 41 10.79 8.65 -3.10
C LEU A 41 10.63 9.74 -4.17
N GLU A 42 11.32 9.61 -5.30
CA GLU A 42 11.23 10.56 -6.41
C GLU A 42 9.88 10.46 -7.14
N LEU A 43 9.35 9.25 -7.31
CA LEU A 43 7.99 9.03 -7.82
C LEU A 43 6.94 9.71 -6.92
N LEU A 44 7.04 9.55 -5.60
CA LEU A 44 6.13 10.19 -4.64
C LEU A 44 6.19 11.72 -4.68
N ARG A 45 7.37 12.31 -4.85
CA ARG A 45 7.53 13.76 -5.04
C ARG A 45 6.88 14.25 -6.33
N SER A 46 7.08 13.50 -7.41
CA SER A 46 6.49 13.80 -8.73
C SER A 46 4.96 13.74 -8.68
N LEU A 47 4.39 12.68 -8.10
CA LEU A 47 2.95 12.54 -7.90
C LEU A 47 2.35 13.69 -7.07
N ASN A 48 3.03 14.07 -5.97
CA ASN A 48 2.60 15.21 -5.16
C ASN A 48 2.58 16.54 -5.94
N SER A 49 3.53 16.75 -6.86
CA SER A 49 3.59 17.95 -7.68
C SER A 49 2.44 18.02 -8.68
N ILE A 50 2.01 16.89 -9.24
CA ILE A 50 0.86 16.80 -10.14
C ILE A 50 -0.42 17.14 -9.39
N LEU A 51 -0.67 16.47 -8.25
CA LEU A 51 -1.87 16.69 -7.43
C LEU A 51 -2.02 18.14 -6.97
N LYS A 52 -0.90 18.81 -6.64
CA LYS A 52 -0.92 20.24 -6.28
C LYS A 52 -1.30 21.16 -7.43
N LYS A 53 -0.89 20.84 -8.67
CA LYS A 53 -1.23 21.63 -9.85
C LYS A 53 -2.71 21.49 -10.21
N GLU A 54 -3.26 20.29 -10.11
CA GLU A 54 -4.68 20.05 -10.36
C GLU A 54 -5.56 20.82 -9.36
N ARG A 55 -5.23 20.77 -8.06
CA ARG A 55 -5.97 21.52 -7.02
C ARG A 55 -5.87 23.04 -7.12
N ALA A 56 -4.88 23.57 -7.82
CA ALA A 56 -4.72 25.02 -8.06
C ALA A 56 -5.42 25.50 -9.34
N SER A 57 -5.98 24.57 -10.13
CA SER A 57 -6.67 24.84 -11.40
C SER A 57 -8.20 24.77 -11.29
N GLU A 58 -8.74 24.51 -10.10
CA GLU A 58 -10.17 24.58 -9.74
C GLU A 58 -10.53 25.90 -9.04
#